data_AF-A0A7S3P5P8-F1
#
_entry.id   AF-A0A7S3P5P8-F1
#
_cell.length_a   1.000
_cell.length_b   1.000
_cell.length_c   1.000
_cell.angle_alpha   90.00
_cell.angle_beta   90.00
_cell.angle_gamma   90.00
#
_symmetry.space_group_name_H-M   'P 1'
#
loop_
_entity.id
_entity.type
_entity.pdbx_description
1 polymer ?
#
loop_
_entity_poly.entity_id
_entity_poly.type
_entity_poly.pdbx_seq_one_letter_code
_entity_poly.pdbx_strand_id
1 'polypeptide(L)'
;TIVIEHLIQASDVSHTMQHWHIYRKWNQKLFDEMYLAFKNGRAEKSPAEFWYKGEIGFFDFYIIPLAKKLKDCGVFGVSSDEYLNYAMQNRAEWEEKGQSVVAELIEEAMKKYG
;
A
#
# COMPACT_ATOMS: atom_id res chain seq x y z
N THR A 1 -4.46 -23.40 -13.00
CA THR A 1 -5.24 -22.15 -13.09
C THR A 1 -5.02 -21.22 -11.90
N ILE A 2 -5.00 -21.72 -10.65
CA ILE A 2 -4.81 -20.92 -9.42
C ILE A 2 -3.53 -20.06 -9.42
N VAL A 3 -2.42 -20.57 -9.98
CA VAL A 3 -1.14 -19.86 -10.02
C VAL A 3 -1.22 -18.54 -10.82
N ILE A 4 -1.92 -18.50 -11.95
CA ILE A 4 -2.03 -17.30 -12.79
C ILE A 4 -2.81 -16.19 -12.06
N GLU A 5 -3.86 -16.56 -11.32
CA GLU A 5 -4.63 -15.60 -10.52
C GLU A 5 -3.78 -14.96 -9.43
N HIS A 6 -2.99 -15.77 -8.71
CA HIS A 6 -2.07 -15.27 -7.69
C HIS A 6 -0.99 -14.36 -8.29
N LEU A 7 -0.49 -14.66 -9.49
CA LEU A 7 0.44 -13.79 -10.21
C LEU A 7 -0.17 -12.45 -10.58
N ILE A 8 -1.41 -12.43 -11.06
CA ILE A 8 -2.14 -11.21 -11.41
C ILE A 8 -2.37 -10.36 -10.15
N GLN A 9 -2.85 -10.97 -9.07
CA GLN A 9 -3.04 -10.30 -7.79
C GLN A 9 -1.72 -9.71 -7.25
N ALA A 10 -0.65 -10.50 -7.26
CA ALA A 10 0.68 -10.04 -6.84
C ALA A 10 1.19 -8.86 -7.67
N SER A 11 0.92 -8.87 -8.97
CA SER A 11 1.37 -7.83 -9.89
C SER A 11 0.71 -6.49 -9.57
N ASP A 12 -0.59 -6.49 -9.25
CA ASP A 12 -1.38 -5.30 -8.94
C ASP A 12 -0.90 -4.57 -7.67
N VAL A 13 -0.48 -5.33 -6.65
CA VAL A 13 -0.10 -4.76 -5.35
C VAL A 13 1.38 -4.92 -5.00
N SER A 14 2.21 -5.26 -5.99
CA SER A 14 3.64 -5.55 -5.80
C SER A 14 4.42 -4.44 -5.07
N HIS A 15 4.05 -3.18 -5.28
CA HIS A 15 4.69 -2.01 -4.64
C HIS A 15 4.63 -2.04 -3.10
N THR A 16 3.65 -2.74 -2.50
CA THR A 16 3.51 -2.91 -1.05
C THR A 16 4.50 -3.92 -0.47
N MET A 17 5.08 -4.77 -1.32
CA MET A 17 6.05 -5.82 -0.98
C MET A 17 7.47 -5.47 -1.44
N GLN A 18 7.72 -4.18 -1.71
CA GLN A 18 9.03 -3.64 -2.06
C GLN A 18 9.55 -2.75 -0.92
N HIS A 19 10.80 -2.28 -1.03
CA HIS A 19 11.38 -1.36 -0.03
C HIS A 19 10.47 -0.16 0.28
N TRP A 20 10.49 0.26 1.54
CA TRP A 20 9.69 1.36 2.09
C TRP A 20 9.58 2.59 1.18
N HIS A 21 10.70 3.04 0.61
CA HIS A 21 10.72 4.22 -0.25
C HIS A 21 9.87 4.05 -1.53
N ILE A 22 9.85 2.84 -2.12
CA ILE A 22 9.04 2.55 -3.29
C ILE A 22 7.56 2.46 -2.92
N TYR A 23 7.25 1.76 -1.82
CA TYR A 23 5.91 1.71 -1.27
C TYR A 23 5.36 3.13 -1.00
N ARG A 24 6.12 3.98 -0.29
CA ARG A 24 5.77 5.38 0.01
C ARG A 24 5.47 6.18 -1.25
N LYS A 25 6.30 6.04 -2.28
CA LYS A 25 6.13 6.75 -3.57
C LYS A 25 4.80 6.41 -4.24
N TRP A 26 4.43 5.13 -4.27
CA TRP A 26 3.17 4.70 -4.88
C TRP A 26 1.96 5.00 -4.00
N ASN A 27 2.08 4.81 -2.69
CA ASN A 27 1.06 5.18 -1.71
C ASN A 27 0.71 6.68 -1.83
N GLN A 28 1.72 7.55 -1.99
CA GLN A 28 1.51 8.97 -2.21
C GLN A 28 0.75 9.28 -3.51
N LYS A 29 1.11 8.61 -4.61
CA LYS A 29 0.41 8.81 -5.90
C LYS A 29 -1.07 8.47 -5.80
N LEU A 30 -1.40 7.35 -5.15
CA LEU A 30 -2.79 6.99 -4.92
C LEU A 30 -3.50 7.99 -3.99
N PHE A 31 -2.82 8.46 -2.94
CA PHE A 31 -3.38 9.51 -2.07
C PHE A 31 -3.70 10.79 -2.84
N ASP A 32 -2.79 11.26 -3.69
CA ASP A 32 -2.97 12.44 -4.55
C ASP A 32 -4.20 12.26 -5.48
N GLU A 33 -4.34 11.08 -6.10
CA GLU A 33 -5.49 10.76 -6.98
C GLU A 33 -6.82 10.78 -6.22
N MET A 34 -6.85 10.18 -5.02
CA MET A 34 -8.06 10.14 -4.17
C MET A 34 -8.40 11.51 -3.59
N TYR A 35 -7.39 12.30 -3.22
CA TYR A 35 -7.58 13.67 -2.73
C TYR A 35 -8.15 14.56 -3.83
N LEU A 36 -7.63 14.46 -5.06
CA LEU A 36 -8.16 15.19 -6.20
C LEU A 36 -9.59 14.75 -6.55
N ALA A 37 -9.91 13.46 -6.44
CA ALA A 37 -11.27 12.97 -6.61
C ALA A 37 -12.23 13.57 -5.56
N PHE A 38 -11.81 13.64 -4.30
CA PHE A 38 -12.56 14.31 -3.22
C PHE A 38 -12.77 15.80 -3.51
N LYS A 39 -11.70 16.55 -3.86
CA LYS A 39 -11.81 17.99 -4.19
C LYS A 39 -12.81 18.24 -5.32
N ASN A 40 -12.83 17.35 -6.32
CA ASN A 40 -13.71 17.46 -7.48
C ASN A 40 -15.13 16.91 -7.22
N GLY A 41 -15.48 16.55 -5.98
CA GLY A 41 -16.79 16.03 -5.62
C GLY A 41 -17.09 14.62 -6.17
N ARG A 42 -16.07 13.88 -6.61
CA ARG A 42 -16.19 12.49 -7.11
C ARG A 42 -15.99 11.44 -6.01
N ALA A 43 -15.58 11.87 -4.82
CA ALA A 43 -15.50 11.03 -3.63
C ALA A 43 -16.17 11.76 -2.45
N GLU A 44 -16.89 11.02 -1.61
CA GLU A 44 -17.66 11.58 -0.50
C GLU A 44 -16.78 11.98 0.70
N LYS A 45 -15.66 11.29 0.89
CA LYS A 45 -14.78 11.45 2.06
C LYS A 45 -13.36 11.77 1.64
N SER A 46 -12.68 12.59 2.43
CA SER A 46 -11.26 12.85 2.24
C SER A 46 -10.45 11.59 2.56
N PRO A 47 -9.44 11.21 1.75
CA PRO A 47 -8.55 10.10 2.08
C PRO A 47 -7.84 10.32 3.43
N ALA A 48 -7.62 11.57 3.84
CA ALA A 48 -7.00 11.94 5.11
C ALA A 48 -7.69 11.33 6.35
N GLU A 49 -9.01 11.10 6.29
CA GLU A 49 -9.79 10.62 7.43
C GLU A 49 -9.54 9.14 7.74
N PHE A 50 -9.15 8.35 6.73
CA PHE A 50 -9.09 6.90 6.84
C PHE A 50 -7.74 6.30 6.42
N TRP A 51 -6.84 7.06 5.79
CA TRP A 51 -5.61 6.51 5.19
C TRP A 51 -4.77 5.70 6.16
N TYR A 52 -4.49 6.23 7.35
CA TYR A 52 -3.64 5.56 8.33
C TYR A 52 -4.21 4.18 8.70
N LYS A 53 -5.45 4.12 9.18
CA LYS A 53 -6.10 2.86 9.56
C LYS A 53 -6.40 1.95 8.37
N GLY A 54 -6.67 2.53 7.20
CA GLY A 54 -6.92 1.82 5.95
C GLY A 54 -5.70 1.02 5.52
N GLU A 55 -4.52 1.66 5.47
CA GLU A 55 -3.27 0.99 5.12
C GLU A 55 -2.89 -0.10 6.12
N ILE A 56 -3.10 0.12 7.42
CA ILE A 56 -2.95 -0.90 8.47
C ILE A 56 -3.80 -2.13 8.14
N GLY A 57 -5.10 -1.93 7.89
CA GLY A 57 -6.01 -3.01 7.53
C GLY A 57 -5.65 -3.67 6.20
N PHE A 58 -5.19 -2.89 5.22
CA PHE A 58 -4.76 -3.40 3.92
C PHE A 58 -3.56 -4.36 4.06
N PHE A 59 -2.57 -4.01 4.89
CA PHE A 59 -1.48 -4.93 5.16
C PHE A 59 -1.91 -6.18 5.93
N ASP A 60 -2.67 -5.99 7.02
CA ASP A 60 -3.01 -7.08 7.94
C ASP A 60 -3.97 -8.11 7.29
N PHE A 61 -4.95 -7.64 6.53
CA PHE A 61 -6.02 -8.49 5.98
C PHE A 61 -5.83 -8.86 4.50
N TYR A 62 -4.95 -8.19 3.76
CA TYR A 62 -4.75 -8.46 2.33
C TYR A 62 -3.30 -8.74 1.95
N ILE A 63 -2.38 -7.78 2.13
CA ILE A 63 -1.01 -7.91 1.61
C ILE A 63 -0.23 -9.03 2.29
N ILE A 64 -0.19 -9.09 3.62
CA ILE A 64 0.56 -10.12 4.35
C ILE A 64 -0.01 -11.52 4.07
N PRO A 65 -1.35 -11.75 4.11
CA PRO A 65 -1.94 -13.02 3.68
C PRO A 65 -1.58 -13.40 2.24
N LEU A 66 -1.58 -12.46 1.30
CA LEU A 66 -1.19 -12.71 -0.09
C LEU A 66 0.28 -13.09 -0.18
N ALA A 67 1.19 -12.34 0.45
CA ALA A 67 2.62 -12.62 0.44
C ALA A 67 2.96 -14.01 1.02
N LYS A 68 2.27 -14.43 2.09
CA LYS A 68 2.38 -15.79 2.63
C LYS A 68 1.97 -16.85 1.60
N LYS A 69 0.82 -16.67 0.93
CA LYS A 69 0.38 -17.58 -0.14
C LYS A 69 1.39 -17.66 -1.29
N LEU A 70 1.97 -16.53 -1.70
CA LEU A 70 2.96 -16.48 -2.78
C LEU A 70 4.24 -17.24 -2.41
N LYS A 71 4.68 -17.12 -1.16
CA LYS A 71 5.78 -17.91 -0.59
C LYS A 71 5.46 -19.40 -0.61
N ASP A 72 4.30 -19.79 -0.09
CA ASP A 72 3.89 -21.20 -0.04
C ASP A 72 3.72 -21.83 -1.43
N CYS A 73 3.33 -21.03 -2.43
CA CYS A 73 3.20 -21.49 -3.82
C CYS A 73 4.55 -21.75 -4.51
N GLY A 74 5.67 -21.22 -4.01
CA GLY A 74 7.01 -21.43 -4.56
C GLY A 74 7.24 -20.86 -5.97
N VAL A 75 6.27 -20.16 -6.55
CA VAL A 75 6.26 -19.69 -7.96
C VAL A 75 7.40 -18.70 -8.26
N PHE A 76 7.89 -17.99 -7.23
CA PHE A 76 8.96 -17.00 -7.35
C PHE A 76 10.29 -17.43 -6.72
N GLY A 77 10.41 -18.69 -6.27
CA GLY A 77 11.62 -19.18 -5.60
C GLY A 77 12.04 -18.28 -4.43
N VAL A 78 13.34 -18.00 -4.31
CA VAL A 78 13.93 -17.18 -3.23
C VAL A 78 13.38 -15.76 -3.13
N SER A 79 12.87 -15.18 -4.22
CA SER A 79 12.29 -13.83 -4.22
C SER A 79 10.96 -13.74 -3.47
N SER A 80 10.27 -14.87 -3.24
CA SER A 80 9.03 -14.89 -2.47
C SER A 80 9.23 -14.65 -0.97
N ASP A 81 10.38 -15.05 -0.42
CA ASP A 81 10.75 -14.77 0.97
C ASP A 81 11.00 -13.27 1.18
N GLU A 82 11.61 -12.60 0.20
CA GLU A 82 11.86 -11.16 0.25
C GLU A 82 10.55 -10.35 0.28
N TYR A 83 9.55 -10.74 -0.52
CA TYR A 83 8.25 -10.05 -0.55
C TYR A 83 7.52 -10.10 0.79
N LEU A 84 7.52 -11.26 1.46
CA LEU A 84 6.90 -11.37 2.78
C LEU A 84 7.65 -10.52 3.82
N ASN A 85 8.98 -10.52 3.77
CA ASN A 85 9.79 -9.70 4.68
C ASN A 85 9.52 -8.20 4.48
N TYR A 86 9.50 -7.72 3.24
CA TYR A 86 9.21 -6.31 2.96
C TYR A 86 7.77 -5.93 3.32
N ALA A 87 6.79 -6.80 3.07
CA ALA A 87 5.40 -6.55 3.49
C ALA A 87 5.30 -6.35 5.01
N MET A 88 5.95 -7.22 5.79
CA MET A 88 5.96 -7.12 7.25
C MET A 88 6.71 -5.88 7.75
N GLN A 89 7.85 -5.55 7.13
CA GLN A 89 8.63 -4.35 7.45
C GLN A 89 7.84 -3.08 7.15
N ASN A 90 7.26 -2.97 5.95
CA ASN A 90 6.45 -1.81 5.57
C ASN A 90 5.25 -1.65 6.50
N ARG A 91 4.60 -2.74 6.89
CA ARG A 91 3.50 -2.70 7.85
C ARG A 91 3.95 -2.15 9.21
N ALA A 92 5.11 -2.57 9.71
CA ALA A 92 5.67 -2.09 10.97
C ALA A 92 6.13 -0.63 10.89
N GLU A 93 6.79 -0.25 9.79
CA GLU A 93 7.17 1.15 9.55
C GLU A 93 5.94 2.06 9.43
N TRP A 94 4.87 1.57 8.79
CA TRP A 94 3.61 2.30 8.71
C TRP A 94 2.92 2.40 10.07
N GLU A 95 3.03 1.40 10.94
CA GLU A 95 2.53 1.51 12.32
C GLU A 95 3.21 2.65 13.06
N GLU A 96 4.55 2.67 13.01
CA GLU A 96 5.40 3.61 13.74
C GLU A 96 5.27 5.04 13.20
N LYS A 97 5.30 5.20 11.87
CA LYS A 97 5.47 6.50 11.20
C LYS A 97 4.25 6.95 10.40
N GLY A 98 3.25 6.08 10.23
CA GLY A 98 2.13 6.31 9.29
C GLY A 98 1.33 7.57 9.58
N GLN A 99 1.19 7.98 10.85
CA GLN A 99 0.49 9.22 11.18
C GLN A 99 1.24 10.47 10.69
N SER A 100 2.58 10.52 10.89
CA SER A 100 3.45 11.58 10.35
C SER A 100 3.39 11.59 8.84
N VAL A 101 3.49 10.42 8.23
CA VAL A 101 3.38 10.24 6.79
C VAL A 101 2.06 10.78 6.24
N VAL A 102 0.92 10.50 6.88
CA VAL A 102 -0.37 11.02 6.45
C VAL A 102 -0.43 12.55 6.57
N ALA A 103 0.16 13.13 7.62
CA ALA A 103 0.27 14.58 7.74
C ALA A 103 1.06 15.20 6.57
N GLU A 104 2.20 14.61 6.21
CA GLU A 104 3.01 15.02 5.04
C GLU A 104 2.20 14.91 3.74
N LEU A 105 1.48 13.80 3.54
CA LEU A 105 0.64 13.59 2.35
C LEU A 105 -0.45 14.66 2.23
N ILE A 106 -1.08 15.03 3.35
CA ILE A 106 -2.10 16.09 3.38
C ILE A 106 -1.48 17.44 3.01
N GLU A 107 -0.34 17.80 3.61
CA GLU A 107 0.34 19.07 3.33
C GLU A 107 0.72 19.17 1.84
N GLU A 108 1.31 18.12 1.29
CA GLU A 108 1.72 18.08 -0.12
C GLU A 108 0.52 18.12 -1.07
N ALA A 109 -0.55 17.40 -0.77
CA ALA A 109 -1.78 17.42 -1.56
C ALA A 109 -2.47 18.78 -1.51
N MET A 110 -2.53 19.43 -0.34
CA MET A 110 -3.01 20.82 -0.18
C MET A 110 -2.14 21.82 -0.94
N LYS A 111 -0.82 21.62 -0.98
CA LYS A 111 0.06 22.51 -1.76
C LYS A 111 -0.15 22.36 -3.27
N LYS A 112 -0.37 21.14 -3.76
CA LYS A 112 -0.56 20.84 -5.19
C LYS A 112 -1.96 21.18 -5.69
N TYR A 113 -2.97 20.91 -4.86
CA TYR A 113 -4.37 20.94 -5.22
C TYR A 113 -5.18 21.79 -4.24
N GLY A 114 -4.58 22.70 -3.49
CA GLY A 114 -5.28 23.70 -2.68
C GLY A 114 -6.10 24.66 -3.52
#